data_AF-A0A2K3QH51-F1
#
_entry.id   AF-A0A2K3QH51-F1
#
_cell.length_a   1.000
_cell.length_b   1.000
_cell.length_c   1.000
_cell.angle_alpha   90.00
_cell.angle_beta   90.00
_cell.angle_gamma   90.00
#
_symmetry.space_group_name_H-M   'P 1'
#
loop_
_entity.id
_entity.type
_entity.pdbx_description
1 polymer ?
#
loop_
_entity_poly.entity_id
_entity_poly.type
_entity_poly.pdbx_seq_one_letter_code
_entity_poly.pdbx_strand_id
1 'polypeptide(L)'
;MHYTIIAGVVASLATYSSATGVLLPLYVYPSATSGDGATNWNPVFDAASAHSNVPWLVVMNVANGPGPTGAPGNGDANYIAGVSRLNSYSNIKTIGYVHTAYAAAPMQELQDNITTWSRWATYSSANIAVQGIFFDEATSNNYAYLQQAISFARSAFPNPITTICNFGISTPATFYSICDVVIAFESCLNCPGAFQYQSQTTLSANIPSGYASQAAVIVHDFTGTSYDGQAADETLLSSYSNTLRSNGVGWGYFCSAGYSSITTGPATVGQDANDFA
;
A
#
# COMPACT_ATOMS: atom_id res chain seq x y z
N MET A 1 13.10 -6.78 -64.69
CA MET A 1 12.49 -7.36 -63.47
C MET A 1 13.54 -7.35 -62.39
N HIS A 2 13.36 -6.57 -61.31
CA HIS A 2 13.85 -6.88 -59.96
C HIS A 2 13.04 -5.99 -59.01
N TYR A 3 12.12 -6.61 -58.26
CA TYR A 3 11.40 -5.97 -57.17
C TYR A 3 12.14 -6.30 -55.87
N THR A 4 12.64 -5.29 -55.18
CA THR A 4 13.19 -5.43 -53.83
C THR A 4 12.06 -5.18 -52.84
N ILE A 5 11.60 -6.22 -52.16
CA ILE A 5 10.64 -6.12 -51.07
C ILE A 5 11.41 -5.79 -49.80
N ILE A 6 11.15 -4.62 -49.20
CA ILE A 6 11.63 -4.26 -47.87
C ILE A 6 10.60 -4.79 -46.88
N ALA A 7 10.94 -5.84 -46.14
CA ALA A 7 10.15 -6.32 -45.01
C ALA A 7 10.36 -5.38 -43.82
N GLY A 8 9.34 -4.60 -43.46
CA GLY A 8 9.32 -3.81 -42.24
C GLY A 8 9.13 -4.71 -41.01
N VAL A 9 10.05 -4.65 -40.06
CA VAL A 9 9.88 -5.27 -38.74
C VAL A 9 8.88 -4.44 -37.96
N VAL A 10 7.68 -4.97 -37.73
CA VAL A 10 6.74 -4.42 -36.77
C VAL A 10 7.21 -4.86 -35.40
N ALA A 11 7.81 -3.95 -34.63
CA ALA A 11 8.09 -4.17 -33.22
C ALA A 11 6.75 -4.12 -32.46
N SER A 12 6.27 -5.28 -32.03
CA SER A 12 5.16 -5.37 -31.09
C SER A 12 5.58 -4.69 -29.79
N LEU A 13 4.98 -3.54 -29.47
CA LEU A 13 5.05 -2.98 -28.12
C LEU A 13 4.27 -3.94 -27.22
N ALA A 14 4.99 -4.81 -26.52
CA ALA A 14 4.43 -5.52 -25.39
C ALA A 14 4.01 -4.47 -24.37
N THR A 15 2.70 -4.25 -24.24
CA THR A 15 2.15 -3.56 -23.07
C THR A 15 2.46 -4.45 -21.88
N TYR A 16 3.56 -4.16 -21.18
CA TYR A 16 3.73 -4.62 -19.82
C TYR A 16 2.61 -3.96 -19.02
N SER A 17 1.50 -4.67 -18.83
CA SER A 17 0.64 -4.36 -17.69
C SER A 17 1.55 -4.49 -16.48
N SER A 18 1.86 -3.38 -15.80
CA SER A 18 2.54 -3.45 -14.51
C SER A 18 1.73 -4.40 -13.64
N ALA A 19 2.35 -5.43 -13.10
CA ALA A 19 1.66 -6.33 -12.19
C ALA A 19 1.04 -5.50 -11.06
N THR A 20 -0.24 -5.75 -10.75
CA THR A 20 -0.88 -5.20 -9.56
C THR A 20 -0.06 -5.67 -8.35
N GLY A 21 0.32 -4.74 -7.47
CA GLY A 21 1.07 -5.03 -6.25
C GLY A 21 0.18 -5.11 -5.02
N VAL A 22 0.76 -5.58 -3.92
CA VAL A 22 0.13 -5.54 -2.61
C VAL A 22 0.45 -4.20 -1.94
N LEU A 23 -0.57 -3.46 -1.52
CA LEU A 23 -0.42 -2.32 -0.59
C LEU A 23 -0.92 -2.75 0.78
N LEU A 24 -0.01 -3.15 1.67
CA LEU A 24 -0.32 -3.79 2.95
C LEU A 24 -0.23 -2.79 4.12
N PRO A 25 -1.34 -2.44 4.79
CA PRO A 25 -1.34 -1.80 6.09
C PRO A 25 -0.93 -2.81 7.18
N LEU A 26 0.38 -2.95 7.44
CA LEU A 26 0.92 -3.92 8.38
C LEU A 26 0.88 -3.39 9.82
N TYR A 27 -0.33 -3.33 10.38
CA TYR A 27 -0.58 -2.77 11.71
C TYR A 27 -0.62 -3.83 12.82
N VAL A 28 -0.40 -5.09 12.46
CA VAL A 28 -0.16 -6.17 13.41
C VAL A 28 1.20 -5.96 14.05
N TYR A 29 1.28 -6.04 15.38
CA TYR A 29 2.54 -5.96 16.10
C TYR A 29 3.50 -7.10 15.68
N PRO A 30 4.80 -6.83 15.41
CA PRO A 30 5.71 -7.79 14.77
C PRO A 30 5.89 -9.11 15.52
N SER A 31 5.81 -9.13 16.85
CA SER A 31 6.28 -10.26 17.66
C SER A 31 5.20 -10.85 18.55
N ALA A 32 5.19 -12.17 18.70
CA ALA A 32 4.39 -12.87 19.70
C ALA A 32 5.06 -12.82 21.07
N THR A 33 6.39 -12.89 21.09
CA THR A 33 7.24 -12.68 22.27
C THR A 33 8.43 -11.80 21.91
N SER A 34 8.89 -10.98 22.86
CA SER A 34 9.99 -10.04 22.58
C SER A 34 11.26 -10.79 22.15
N GLY A 35 11.84 -10.35 21.02
CA GLY A 35 13.07 -10.91 20.47
C GLY A 35 12.88 -12.17 19.62
N ASP A 36 11.64 -12.51 19.24
CA ASP A 36 11.35 -13.70 18.43
C ASP A 36 11.66 -13.57 16.93
N GLY A 37 12.14 -12.41 16.48
CA GLY A 37 12.46 -12.16 15.08
C GLY A 37 11.26 -11.78 14.21
N ALA A 38 10.27 -11.12 14.82
CA ALA A 38 9.04 -10.66 14.19
C ALA A 38 8.15 -11.80 13.66
N THR A 39 7.88 -12.81 14.50
CA THR A 39 7.17 -14.02 14.08
C THR A 39 5.74 -13.79 13.58
N ASN A 40 5.03 -12.78 14.09
CA ASN A 40 3.68 -12.45 13.61
C ASN A 40 3.67 -11.98 12.15
N TRP A 41 4.83 -11.56 11.63
CA TRP A 41 4.99 -11.15 10.22
C TRP A 41 5.52 -12.27 9.31
N ASN A 42 5.75 -13.48 9.81
CA ASN A 42 6.10 -14.64 8.98
C ASN A 42 5.18 -14.82 7.75
N PRO A 43 3.85 -14.67 7.85
CA PRO A 43 2.97 -14.77 6.68
C PRO A 43 3.33 -13.78 5.55
N VAL A 44 3.79 -12.57 5.88
CA VAL A 44 4.25 -11.58 4.89
C VAL A 44 5.55 -12.04 4.23
N PHE A 45 6.50 -12.53 5.03
CA PHE A 45 7.78 -13.03 4.54
C PHE A 45 7.60 -14.23 3.60
N ASP A 46 6.75 -15.18 4.00
CA ASP A 46 6.46 -16.39 3.23
C ASP A 46 5.78 -16.03 1.90
N ALA A 47 4.78 -15.14 1.92
CA ALA A 47 4.08 -14.67 0.72
C ALA A 47 5.00 -13.91 -0.24
N ALA A 48 5.82 -12.99 0.26
CA ALA A 48 6.76 -12.22 -0.56
C ALA A 48 7.85 -13.09 -1.19
N SER A 49 8.31 -14.13 -0.47
CA SER A 49 9.26 -15.13 -0.96
C SER A 49 8.65 -16.01 -2.06
N ALA A 50 7.42 -16.50 -1.84
CA ALA A 50 6.70 -17.35 -2.79
C ALA A 50 6.36 -16.61 -4.10
N HIS A 51 6.10 -15.30 -4.02
CA HIS A 51 5.66 -14.47 -5.14
C HIS A 51 6.60 -13.27 -5.37
N SER A 52 7.88 -13.56 -5.63
CA SER A 52 8.91 -12.53 -5.85
C SER A 52 8.66 -11.57 -7.03
N ASN A 53 7.73 -11.90 -7.94
CA ASN A 53 7.28 -11.06 -9.04
C ASN A 53 6.20 -10.04 -8.64
N VAL A 54 5.55 -10.21 -7.49
CA VAL A 54 4.55 -9.27 -6.97
C VAL A 54 5.27 -8.17 -6.18
N PRO A 55 5.12 -6.89 -6.53
CA PRO A 55 5.69 -5.79 -5.75
C PRO A 55 4.82 -5.48 -4.52
N TRP A 56 5.47 -5.03 -3.44
CA TRP A 56 4.81 -4.73 -2.16
C TRP A 56 5.15 -3.34 -1.67
N LEU A 57 4.13 -2.62 -1.21
CA LEU A 57 4.24 -1.42 -0.39
C LEU A 57 3.71 -1.79 1.01
N VAL A 58 4.60 -1.92 1.98
CA VAL A 58 4.26 -2.35 3.34
C VAL A 58 4.27 -1.14 4.26
N VAL A 59 3.10 -0.71 4.71
CA VAL A 59 2.91 0.48 5.55
C VAL A 59 3.14 0.12 7.01
N MET A 60 4.13 0.77 7.59
CA MET A 60 4.59 0.61 8.97
C MET A 60 3.95 1.66 9.87
N ASN A 61 3.25 1.23 10.91
CA ASN A 61 2.66 2.10 11.91
C ASN A 61 3.07 1.64 13.32
N VAL A 62 4.06 2.31 13.92
CA VAL A 62 4.60 1.92 15.24
C VAL A 62 3.68 2.38 16.36
N ALA A 63 3.22 3.64 16.31
CA ALA A 63 2.30 4.23 17.28
C ALA A 63 1.62 5.48 16.69
N ASN A 64 0.74 5.26 15.70
CA ASN A 64 0.15 6.30 14.86
C ASN A 64 1.20 7.18 14.15
N GLY A 65 2.27 6.53 13.66
CA GLY A 65 3.49 7.16 13.19
C GLY A 65 4.75 6.39 13.63
N PRO A 66 5.92 7.04 13.67
CA PRO A 66 7.16 6.43 14.12
C PRO A 66 7.26 6.29 15.66
N GLY A 67 6.29 6.86 16.39
CA GLY A 67 6.25 6.92 17.85
C GLY A 67 6.99 8.12 18.45
N PRO A 68 6.70 8.46 19.72
CA PRO A 68 7.11 9.74 20.31
C PRO A 68 8.57 9.80 20.77
N THR A 69 9.29 8.68 20.86
CA THR A 69 10.66 8.67 21.42
C THR A 69 11.71 9.23 20.45
N GLY A 70 11.40 9.28 19.15
CA GLY A 70 12.36 9.60 18.09
C GLY A 70 13.44 8.52 17.86
N ALA A 71 13.42 7.43 18.64
CA ALA A 71 14.35 6.32 18.49
C ALA A 71 13.90 5.37 17.36
N PRO A 72 14.84 4.67 16.69
CA PRO A 72 14.55 3.53 15.84
C PRO A 72 13.55 2.56 16.49
N GLY A 73 12.50 2.19 15.74
CA GLY A 73 11.43 1.32 16.24
C GLY A 73 10.67 1.86 17.46
N ASN A 74 10.74 3.16 17.76
CA ASN A 74 10.28 3.75 19.02
C ASN A 74 10.92 3.10 20.27
N GLY A 75 12.16 2.61 20.15
CA GLY A 75 12.86 1.87 21.21
C GLY A 75 12.48 0.39 21.30
N ASP A 76 11.68 -0.12 20.36
CA ASP A 76 11.27 -1.52 20.30
C ASP A 76 12.09 -2.30 19.28
N ALA A 77 12.87 -3.27 19.77
CA ALA A 77 13.71 -4.13 18.95
C ALA A 77 12.92 -5.03 17.98
N ASN A 78 11.63 -5.29 18.26
CA ASN A 78 10.79 -6.14 17.41
C ASN A 78 10.46 -5.43 16.09
N TYR A 79 10.21 -4.12 16.13
CA TYR A 79 10.08 -3.32 14.90
C TYR A 79 11.40 -3.27 14.11
N ILE A 80 12.53 -3.13 14.80
CA ILE A 80 13.85 -3.13 14.13
C ILE A 80 14.09 -4.47 13.42
N ALA A 81 13.84 -5.60 14.09
CA ALA A 81 13.99 -6.93 13.52
C ALA A 81 13.05 -7.16 12.32
N GLY A 82 11.76 -6.83 12.49
CA GLY A 82 10.76 -7.00 11.44
C GLY A 82 11.05 -6.15 10.20
N VAL A 83 11.32 -4.85 10.38
CA VAL A 83 11.60 -3.94 9.26
C VAL A 83 12.90 -4.30 8.56
N SER A 84 13.94 -4.72 9.31
CA SER A 84 15.17 -5.21 8.71
C SER A 84 14.96 -6.46 7.87
N ARG A 85 14.05 -7.35 8.28
CA ARG A 85 13.70 -8.55 7.52
C ARG A 85 12.87 -8.20 6.29
N LEU A 86 11.89 -7.30 6.39
CA LEU A 86 11.13 -6.78 5.24
C LEU A 86 12.08 -6.18 4.18
N ASN A 87 13.01 -5.32 4.61
CA ASN A 87 13.99 -4.68 3.73
C ASN A 87 15.01 -5.64 3.10
N SER A 88 15.03 -6.93 3.48
CA SER A 88 15.86 -7.94 2.82
C SER A 88 15.24 -8.52 1.54
N TYR A 89 13.94 -8.28 1.30
CA TYR A 89 13.22 -8.72 0.11
C TYR A 89 13.26 -7.64 -0.98
N SER A 90 13.71 -7.99 -2.18
CA SER A 90 13.84 -7.04 -3.30
C SER A 90 12.51 -6.53 -3.84
N ASN A 91 11.42 -7.26 -3.59
CA ASN A 91 10.06 -6.90 -4.00
C ASN A 91 9.27 -6.15 -2.91
N ILE A 92 9.88 -5.85 -1.75
CA ILE A 92 9.23 -5.09 -0.67
C ILE A 92 9.83 -3.69 -0.54
N LYS A 93 8.96 -2.68 -0.47
CA LYS A 93 9.28 -1.35 0.03
C LYS A 93 8.53 -1.08 1.32
N THR A 94 9.26 -0.75 2.38
CA THR A 94 8.68 -0.33 3.66
C THR A 94 8.31 1.16 3.61
N ILE A 95 7.13 1.52 4.12
CA ILE A 95 6.53 2.85 4.00
C ILE A 95 6.17 3.36 5.40
N GLY A 96 6.63 4.54 5.80
CA GLY A 96 6.33 5.10 7.12
C GLY A 96 4.95 5.78 7.18
N TYR A 97 4.13 5.45 8.17
CA TYR A 97 2.81 6.06 8.38
C TYR A 97 2.90 7.49 8.94
N VAL A 98 2.04 8.39 8.46
CA VAL A 98 1.87 9.77 8.95
C VAL A 98 0.39 10.13 8.96
N HIS A 99 -0.13 10.51 10.12
CA HIS A 99 -1.53 10.91 10.30
C HIS A 99 -1.74 12.38 9.90
N THR A 100 -2.61 12.66 8.93
CA THR A 100 -2.89 14.04 8.50
C THR A 100 -4.16 14.63 9.11
N ALA A 101 -5.03 13.79 9.69
CA ALA A 101 -6.30 14.16 10.30
C ALA A 101 -7.14 15.07 9.38
N TYR A 102 -7.26 14.75 8.09
CA TYR A 102 -7.97 15.55 7.10
C TYR A 102 -7.48 17.02 7.06
N ALA A 103 -6.15 17.19 7.10
CA ALA A 103 -5.45 18.48 7.20
C ALA A 103 -5.69 19.27 8.50
N ALA A 104 -6.22 18.65 9.55
CA ALA A 104 -6.32 19.25 10.88
C ALA A 104 -5.02 19.11 11.69
N ALA A 105 -4.18 18.11 11.41
CA ALA A 105 -2.91 17.93 12.08
C ALA A 105 -1.94 19.08 11.71
N PRO A 106 -1.24 19.70 12.67
CA PRO A 106 -0.27 20.76 12.39
C PRO A 106 0.83 20.29 11.43
N MET A 107 1.20 21.13 10.45
CA MET A 107 2.26 20.79 9.48
C MET A 107 3.59 20.44 10.19
N GLN A 108 3.91 21.11 11.30
CA GLN A 108 5.11 20.79 12.08
C GLN A 108 5.10 19.35 12.61
N GLU A 109 3.95 18.84 13.05
CA GLU A 109 3.81 17.47 13.54
C GLU A 109 4.11 16.45 12.43
N LEU A 110 3.59 16.71 11.21
CA LEU A 110 3.90 15.88 10.05
C LEU A 110 5.40 15.92 9.74
N GLN A 111 6.00 17.11 9.74
CA GLN A 111 7.43 17.28 9.47
C GLN A 111 8.31 16.55 10.49
N ASP A 112 7.93 16.57 11.76
CA ASP A 112 8.65 15.87 12.84
C ASP A 112 8.53 14.34 12.70
N ASN A 113 7.34 13.84 12.37
CA ASN A 113 7.12 12.41 12.08
C ASN A 113 7.93 11.97 10.85
N ILE A 114 7.87 12.72 9.75
CA ILE A 114 8.62 12.44 8.51
C ILE A 114 10.13 12.47 8.78
N THR A 115 10.62 13.44 9.55
CA THR A 115 12.04 13.53 9.93
C THR A 115 12.47 12.33 10.76
N THR A 116 11.61 11.84 11.66
CA THR A 116 11.91 10.66 12.45
C THR A 116 12.00 9.41 11.56
N TRP A 117 11.06 9.23 10.64
CA TRP A 117 11.13 8.16 9.63
C TRP A 117 12.39 8.24 8.78
N SER A 118 12.78 9.44 8.30
CA SER A 118 13.97 9.59 7.46
C SER A 118 15.27 9.27 8.21
N ARG A 119 15.33 9.58 9.51
CA ARG A 119 16.46 9.23 10.38
C ARG A 119 16.65 7.73 10.61
N TRP A 120 15.65 6.89 10.35
CA TRP A 120 15.86 5.43 10.42
C TRP A 120 16.93 4.95 9.42
N ALA A 121 17.15 5.70 8.32
CA ALA A 121 18.23 5.41 7.38
C ALA A 121 19.64 5.60 7.96
N THR A 122 19.79 6.30 9.09
CA THR A 122 21.09 6.48 9.75
C THR A 122 21.37 5.42 10.82
N TYR A 123 20.45 4.48 11.04
CA TYR A 123 20.64 3.41 12.02
C TYR A 123 21.63 2.37 11.48
N SER A 124 22.81 2.28 12.09
CA SER A 124 23.91 1.47 11.57
C SER A 124 23.83 -0.02 11.93
N SER A 125 23.06 -0.39 12.96
CA SER A 125 23.01 -1.78 13.44
C SER A 125 22.12 -2.69 12.61
N ALA A 126 21.19 -2.13 11.82
CA ALA A 126 20.29 -2.89 10.95
C ALA A 126 19.74 -2.01 9.82
N ASN A 127 19.38 -2.60 8.67
CA ASN A 127 18.77 -1.86 7.58
C ASN A 127 17.27 -1.63 7.81
N ILE A 128 16.93 -0.55 8.48
CA ILE A 128 15.53 -0.17 8.77
C ILE A 128 15.08 1.08 8.02
N ALA A 129 15.81 1.52 7.00
CA ALA A 129 15.40 2.68 6.21
C ALA A 129 14.02 2.43 5.59
N VAL A 130 13.06 3.33 5.83
CA VAL A 130 11.81 3.34 5.06
C VAL A 130 12.06 3.99 3.70
N GLN A 131 11.31 3.54 2.71
CA GLN A 131 11.46 3.88 1.29
C GLN A 131 10.27 4.71 0.78
N GLY A 132 9.42 5.18 1.69
CA GLY A 132 8.20 5.91 1.38
C GLY A 132 7.53 6.49 2.61
N ILE A 133 6.55 7.36 2.37
CA ILE A 133 5.66 7.91 3.39
C ILE A 133 4.20 7.70 2.96
N PHE A 134 3.39 7.24 3.90
CA PHE A 134 1.95 7.06 3.78
C PHE A 134 1.24 8.17 4.55
N PHE A 135 0.51 9.03 3.83
CA PHE A 135 -0.30 10.09 4.39
C PHE A 135 -1.72 9.59 4.60
N ASP A 136 -2.04 9.26 5.85
CA ASP A 136 -3.36 8.75 6.20
C ASP A 136 -4.38 9.85 6.44
N GLU A 137 -5.66 9.51 6.26
CA GLU A 137 -6.79 10.44 6.36
C GLU A 137 -6.58 11.71 5.52
N ALA A 138 -6.03 11.56 4.32
CA ALA A 138 -5.82 12.66 3.41
C ALA A 138 -7.17 13.26 2.98
N THR A 139 -7.20 14.57 2.74
CA THR A 139 -8.40 15.26 2.27
C THR A 139 -8.19 15.95 0.94
N SER A 140 -9.17 15.85 0.04
CA SER A 140 -9.19 16.59 -1.22
C SER A 140 -9.48 18.08 -1.04
N ASN A 141 -9.86 18.51 0.18
CA ASN A 141 -10.27 19.87 0.46
C ASN A 141 -9.09 20.84 0.67
N ASN A 142 -7.86 20.33 0.82
CA ASN A 142 -6.69 21.16 1.07
C ASN A 142 -5.45 20.65 0.31
N TYR A 143 -5.43 20.90 -1.00
CA TYR A 143 -4.33 20.51 -1.89
C TYR A 143 -2.98 21.09 -1.44
N ALA A 144 -2.94 22.37 -1.05
CA ALA A 144 -1.69 23.06 -0.68
C ALA A 144 -1.04 22.43 0.55
N TYR A 145 -1.84 22.07 1.56
CA TYR A 145 -1.36 21.37 2.74
C TYR A 145 -0.71 20.03 2.38
N LEU A 146 -1.41 19.18 1.61
CA LEU A 146 -0.89 17.87 1.27
C LEU A 146 0.34 17.97 0.35
N GLN A 147 0.34 18.91 -0.61
CA GLN A 147 1.49 19.20 -1.45
C GLN A 147 2.71 19.65 -0.64
N GLN A 148 2.51 20.49 0.38
CA GLN A 148 3.59 20.93 1.27
C GLN A 148 4.18 19.75 2.06
N ALA A 149 3.33 18.89 2.62
CA ALA A 149 3.78 17.71 3.36
C ALA A 149 4.57 16.72 2.47
N ILE A 150 4.06 16.45 1.27
CA ILE A 150 4.73 15.59 0.27
C ILE A 150 6.07 16.19 -0.18
N SER A 151 6.12 17.50 -0.43
CA SER A 151 7.34 18.18 -0.83
C SER A 151 8.40 18.11 0.26
N PHE A 152 7.99 18.26 1.52
CA PHE A 152 8.88 18.07 2.66
C PHE A 152 9.35 16.62 2.78
N ALA A 153 8.46 15.63 2.63
CA ALA A 153 8.86 14.22 2.63
C ALA A 153 9.91 13.93 1.57
N ARG A 154 9.73 14.42 0.34
CA ARG A 154 10.70 14.22 -0.74
C ARG A 154 12.05 14.92 -0.48
N SER A 155 12.08 16.01 0.28
CA SER A 155 13.34 16.71 0.62
C SER A 155 14.02 16.17 1.87
N ALA A 156 13.27 15.55 2.79
CA ALA A 156 13.79 15.01 4.05
C ALA A 156 14.55 13.68 3.89
N PHE A 157 14.35 12.98 2.76
CA PHE A 157 14.99 11.70 2.47
C PHE A 157 16.17 11.86 1.49
N PRO A 158 17.27 11.11 1.67
CA PRO A 158 18.45 11.22 0.82
C PRO A 158 18.26 10.61 -0.58
N ASN A 159 17.30 9.69 -0.72
CA ASN A 159 16.96 9.01 -1.97
C ASN A 159 15.51 9.31 -2.35
N PRO A 160 15.13 9.18 -3.63
CA PRO A 160 13.72 9.24 -4.03
C PRO A 160 12.89 8.22 -3.24
N ILE A 161 11.72 8.66 -2.77
CA ILE A 161 10.78 7.87 -1.99
C ILE A 161 9.44 7.76 -2.69
N THR A 162 8.65 6.75 -2.33
CA THR A 162 7.24 6.62 -2.74
C THR A 162 6.33 7.36 -1.77
N THR A 163 5.48 8.26 -2.25
CA THR A 163 4.43 8.91 -1.45
C THR A 163 3.06 8.31 -1.73
N ILE A 164 2.39 7.85 -0.67
CA ILE A 164 1.06 7.22 -0.74
C ILE A 164 0.09 8.14 -0.04
N CYS A 165 -1.03 8.47 -0.67
CA CYS A 165 -2.08 9.30 -0.10
C CYS A 165 -3.34 8.48 0.08
N ASN A 166 -3.78 8.33 1.33
CA ASN A 166 -5.00 7.63 1.63
C ASN A 166 -6.19 8.58 1.74
N PHE A 167 -7.00 8.67 0.69
CA PHE A 167 -8.27 9.40 0.76
C PHE A 167 -9.42 8.48 1.16
N GLY A 168 -9.31 7.17 0.90
CA GLY A 168 -10.37 6.18 1.06
C GLY A 168 -11.57 6.35 0.13
N ILE A 169 -11.60 7.41 -0.69
CA ILE A 169 -12.70 7.79 -1.59
C ILE A 169 -12.19 8.41 -2.90
N SER A 170 -13.09 8.50 -3.88
CA SER A 170 -12.87 9.21 -5.14
C SER A 170 -12.29 10.61 -4.91
N THR A 171 -11.19 10.91 -5.62
CA THR A 171 -10.41 12.12 -5.44
C THR A 171 -10.04 12.74 -6.79
N PRO A 172 -10.02 14.08 -6.94
CA PRO A 172 -9.66 14.72 -8.20
C PRO A 172 -8.29 14.31 -8.74
N ALA A 173 -8.19 14.17 -10.06
CA ALA A 173 -6.96 13.78 -10.77
C ALA A 173 -5.74 14.65 -10.46
N THR A 174 -5.93 15.90 -10.03
CA THR A 174 -4.83 16.79 -9.63
C THR A 174 -4.00 16.22 -8.48
N PHE A 175 -4.59 15.44 -7.57
CA PHE A 175 -3.85 14.81 -6.47
C PHE A 175 -2.92 13.68 -6.92
N TYR A 176 -3.22 13.02 -8.04
CA TYR A 176 -2.35 12.00 -8.63
C TYR A 176 -1.07 12.60 -9.24
N SER A 177 -0.98 13.93 -9.37
CA SER A 177 0.26 14.61 -9.78
C SER A 177 1.24 14.84 -8.62
N ILE A 178 0.78 14.73 -7.38
CA ILE A 178 1.62 14.92 -6.17
C ILE A 178 1.79 13.62 -5.38
N CYS A 179 0.82 12.71 -5.43
CA CYS A 179 0.88 11.39 -4.81
C CYS A 179 1.36 10.36 -5.84
N ASP A 180 2.36 9.55 -5.50
CA ASP A 180 2.80 8.46 -6.38
C ASP A 180 1.75 7.33 -6.41
N VAL A 181 1.10 7.09 -5.26
CA VAL A 181 -0.02 6.15 -5.10
C VAL A 181 -1.18 6.85 -4.39
N VAL A 182 -2.41 6.59 -4.85
CA VAL A 182 -3.65 7.13 -4.28
C VAL A 182 -4.57 5.98 -3.91
N ILE A 183 -4.90 5.82 -2.63
CA ILE A 183 -5.98 4.91 -2.22
C ILE A 183 -7.30 5.60 -2.55
N ALA A 184 -7.89 5.16 -3.66
CA ALA A 184 -9.12 5.72 -4.21
C ALA A 184 -10.37 5.09 -3.59
N PHE A 185 -10.22 3.94 -2.92
CA PHE A 185 -11.27 3.29 -2.17
C PHE A 185 -10.68 2.56 -0.97
N GLU A 186 -11.21 2.85 0.20
CA GLU A 186 -11.00 2.07 1.42
C GLU A 186 -12.33 1.98 2.15
N SER A 187 -12.86 0.76 2.24
CA SER A 187 -14.01 0.49 3.08
C SER A 187 -14.12 -1.00 3.33
N CYS A 188 -15.15 -1.42 4.07
CA CYS A 188 -15.39 -2.83 4.22
C CYS A 188 -16.14 -3.43 3.02
N LEU A 189 -16.10 -4.76 2.92
CA LEU A 189 -16.81 -5.49 1.86
C LEU A 189 -18.29 -5.11 1.77
N ASN A 190 -19.01 -5.13 2.90
CA ASN A 190 -20.46 -4.91 2.91
C ASN A 190 -21.05 -4.45 4.27
N CYS A 191 -20.44 -3.50 4.98
CA CYS A 191 -21.00 -3.05 6.27
C CYS A 191 -22.15 -2.06 6.10
N PRO A 192 -23.15 -2.09 7.00
CA PRO A 192 -24.18 -1.06 7.06
C PRO A 192 -23.59 0.33 7.29
N GLY A 193 -24.03 1.30 6.48
CA GLY A 193 -23.65 2.72 6.63
C GLY A 193 -22.28 3.10 6.06
N ALA A 194 -21.53 2.14 5.53
CA ALA A 194 -20.26 2.36 4.82
C ALA A 194 -20.45 2.25 3.30
N PHE A 195 -19.50 2.79 2.53
CA PHE A 195 -19.49 2.57 1.08
C PHE A 195 -19.10 1.12 0.79
N GLN A 196 -19.99 0.35 0.17
CA GLN A 196 -19.77 -1.07 -0.08
C GLN A 196 -18.86 -1.27 -1.31
N TYR A 197 -18.02 -2.30 -1.29
CA TYR A 197 -17.22 -2.66 -2.45
C TYR A 197 -18.06 -3.39 -3.50
N GLN A 198 -18.06 -2.88 -4.74
CA GLN A 198 -18.89 -3.35 -5.86
C GLN A 198 -18.03 -3.67 -7.10
N SER A 199 -16.79 -4.15 -6.90
CA SER A 199 -15.90 -4.55 -8.00
C SER A 199 -15.75 -3.44 -9.07
N GLN A 200 -16.04 -3.73 -10.34
CA GLN A 200 -15.90 -2.80 -11.47
C GLN A 200 -16.62 -1.46 -11.25
N THR A 201 -17.78 -1.47 -10.59
CA THR A 201 -18.54 -0.25 -10.31
C THR A 201 -17.75 0.67 -9.38
N THR A 202 -17.10 0.12 -8.36
CA THR A 202 -16.25 0.89 -7.45
C THR A 202 -15.06 1.49 -8.21
N LEU A 203 -14.38 0.71 -9.06
CA LEU A 203 -13.24 1.21 -9.83
C LEU A 203 -13.64 2.37 -10.74
N SER A 204 -14.73 2.18 -11.49
CA SER A 204 -15.22 3.15 -12.46
C SER A 204 -15.69 4.46 -11.80
N ALA A 205 -16.20 4.40 -10.57
CA ALA A 205 -16.67 5.56 -9.82
C ALA A 205 -15.53 6.33 -9.11
N ASN A 206 -14.47 5.63 -8.70
CA ASN A 206 -13.46 6.21 -7.80
C ASN A 206 -12.12 6.53 -8.47
N ILE A 207 -11.78 5.86 -9.57
CA ILE A 207 -10.48 6.01 -10.23
C ILE A 207 -10.63 6.89 -11.48
N PRO A 208 -10.01 8.08 -11.52
CA PRO A 208 -10.01 8.91 -12.72
C PRO A 208 -9.36 8.20 -13.91
N SER A 209 -9.89 8.43 -15.11
CA SER A 209 -9.36 7.83 -16.34
C SER A 209 -7.87 8.15 -16.53
N GLY A 210 -7.07 7.14 -16.87
CA GLY A 210 -5.62 7.25 -17.04
C GLY A 210 -4.79 7.06 -15.77
N TYR A 211 -5.42 6.95 -14.60
CA TYR A 211 -4.72 6.89 -13.30
C TYR A 211 -4.76 5.53 -12.60
N ALA A 212 -5.29 4.48 -13.24
CA ALA A 212 -5.44 3.15 -12.64
C ALA A 212 -4.12 2.59 -12.07
N SER A 213 -3.00 2.74 -12.80
CA SER A 213 -1.69 2.26 -12.34
C SER A 213 -1.15 2.97 -11.09
N GLN A 214 -1.66 4.16 -10.75
CA GLN A 214 -1.34 4.89 -9.52
C GLN A 214 -2.39 4.67 -8.43
N ALA A 215 -3.54 4.06 -8.75
CA ALA A 215 -4.62 3.85 -7.81
C ALA A 215 -4.39 2.59 -6.96
N ALA A 216 -4.93 2.64 -5.74
CA ALA A 216 -5.01 1.53 -4.82
C ALA A 216 -6.45 1.33 -4.33
N VAL A 217 -6.80 0.07 -4.07
CA VAL A 217 -8.08 -0.34 -3.48
C VAL A 217 -7.80 -1.18 -2.25
N ILE A 218 -8.37 -0.80 -1.11
CA ILE A 218 -8.30 -1.58 0.12
C ILE A 218 -9.72 -1.97 0.53
N VAL A 219 -9.94 -3.26 0.81
CA VAL A 219 -11.23 -3.74 1.31
C VAL A 219 -11.02 -4.53 2.60
N HIS A 220 -11.53 -3.99 3.71
CA HIS A 220 -11.45 -4.65 5.00
C HIS A 220 -12.75 -5.39 5.37
N ASP A 221 -12.75 -6.09 6.49
CA ASP A 221 -13.86 -6.95 6.95
C ASP A 221 -14.46 -7.81 5.83
N PHE A 222 -13.60 -8.41 4.99
CA PHE A 222 -13.97 -9.30 3.91
C PHE A 222 -14.54 -10.61 4.47
N THR A 223 -15.80 -10.53 4.91
CA THR A 223 -16.53 -11.57 5.64
C THR A 223 -18.02 -11.47 5.31
N GLY A 224 -18.77 -12.52 5.63
CA GLY A 224 -20.21 -12.56 5.40
C GLY A 224 -20.54 -12.65 3.91
N THR A 225 -21.25 -11.65 3.39
CA THR A 225 -21.70 -11.61 1.99
C THR A 225 -21.36 -10.28 1.35
N SER A 226 -20.95 -10.31 0.08
CA SER A 226 -20.75 -9.13 -0.75
C SER A 226 -22.05 -8.34 -0.97
N TYR A 227 -21.91 -7.16 -1.57
CA TYR A 227 -23.03 -6.31 -1.97
C TYR A 227 -24.08 -7.04 -2.82
N ASP A 228 -23.64 -7.89 -3.75
CA ASP A 228 -24.48 -8.65 -4.67
C ASP A 228 -24.87 -10.05 -4.14
N GLY A 229 -24.61 -10.32 -2.85
CA GLY A 229 -25.08 -11.52 -2.16
C GLY A 229 -24.20 -12.76 -2.35
N GLN A 230 -22.99 -12.61 -2.90
CA GLN A 230 -22.00 -13.70 -2.97
C GLN A 230 -21.36 -13.91 -1.60
N ALA A 231 -20.98 -15.15 -1.28
CA ALA A 231 -20.27 -15.43 -0.04
C ALA A 231 -18.87 -14.80 -0.09
N ALA A 232 -18.42 -14.25 1.04
CA ALA A 232 -17.03 -13.88 1.22
C ALA A 232 -16.20 -15.16 1.35
N ASP A 233 -15.62 -15.61 0.23
CA ASP A 233 -14.73 -16.75 0.14
C ASP A 233 -13.54 -16.45 -0.81
N GLU A 234 -12.62 -17.41 -0.95
CA GLU A 234 -11.45 -17.28 -1.81
C GLU A 234 -11.83 -17.11 -3.30
N THR A 235 -12.96 -17.66 -3.75
CA THR A 235 -13.41 -17.52 -5.15
C THR A 235 -13.83 -16.09 -5.44
N LEU A 236 -14.59 -15.47 -4.53
CA LEU A 236 -14.95 -14.06 -4.64
C LEU A 236 -13.72 -13.16 -4.58
N LEU A 237 -12.81 -13.44 -3.65
CA LEU A 237 -11.56 -12.69 -3.52
C LEU A 237 -10.75 -12.73 -4.82
N SER A 238 -10.48 -13.92 -5.37
CA SER A 238 -9.77 -14.05 -6.65
C SER A 238 -10.50 -13.34 -7.80
N SER A 239 -11.84 -13.34 -7.82
CA SER A 239 -12.63 -12.59 -8.81
C SER A 239 -12.40 -11.07 -8.72
N TYR A 240 -12.39 -10.53 -7.51
CA TYR A 240 -12.13 -9.10 -7.28
C TYR A 240 -10.69 -8.72 -7.58
N SER A 241 -9.72 -9.54 -7.17
CA SER A 241 -8.31 -9.37 -7.53
C SER A 241 -8.10 -9.37 -9.05
N ASN A 242 -8.79 -10.27 -9.78
CA ASN A 242 -8.79 -10.29 -11.23
C ASN A 242 -9.41 -9.02 -11.85
N THR A 243 -10.43 -8.44 -11.22
CA THR A 243 -10.98 -7.15 -11.65
C THR A 243 -9.95 -6.03 -11.51
N LEU A 244 -9.22 -5.96 -10.39
CA LEU A 244 -8.14 -4.98 -10.21
C LEU A 244 -7.08 -5.12 -11.32
N ARG A 245 -6.60 -6.35 -11.55
CA ARG A 245 -5.57 -6.65 -12.56
C ARG A 245 -6.02 -6.32 -13.98
N SER A 246 -7.23 -6.73 -14.36
CA SER A 246 -7.76 -6.50 -15.71
C SER A 246 -8.02 -5.03 -16.02
N ASN A 247 -8.21 -4.19 -14.99
CA ASN A 247 -8.32 -2.74 -15.13
C ASN A 247 -6.97 -2.01 -15.00
N GLY A 248 -5.87 -2.74 -14.78
CA GLY A 248 -4.54 -2.15 -14.59
C GLY A 248 -4.44 -1.31 -13.31
N VAL A 249 -5.21 -1.65 -12.27
CA VAL A 249 -5.09 -1.01 -10.96
C VAL A 249 -3.74 -1.36 -10.37
N GLY A 250 -2.99 -0.34 -9.91
CA GLY A 250 -1.62 -0.50 -9.48
C GLY A 250 -1.47 -1.32 -8.21
N TRP A 251 -2.37 -1.15 -7.25
CA TRP A 251 -2.24 -1.76 -5.92
C TRP A 251 -3.58 -2.23 -5.36
N GLY A 252 -3.54 -3.30 -4.56
CA GLY A 252 -4.71 -3.81 -3.86
C GLY A 252 -4.35 -4.45 -2.52
N TYR A 253 -5.34 -4.54 -1.64
CA TYR A 253 -5.29 -5.41 -0.46
C TYR A 253 -6.69 -5.70 0.07
N PHE A 254 -6.96 -6.96 0.38
CA PHE A 254 -8.20 -7.40 1.02
C PHE A 254 -7.88 -8.05 2.37
N CYS A 255 -8.68 -7.81 3.40
CA CYS A 255 -8.49 -8.47 4.69
C CYS A 255 -9.80 -8.82 5.38
N SER A 256 -9.88 -9.99 6.02
CA SER A 256 -11.12 -10.46 6.64
C SER A 256 -11.31 -9.99 8.09
N ALA A 257 -10.26 -9.65 8.81
CA ALA A 257 -10.33 -9.28 10.23
C ALA A 257 -9.88 -7.84 10.49
N GLY A 258 -10.22 -6.94 9.57
CA GLY A 258 -9.69 -5.59 9.55
C GLY A 258 -8.15 -5.58 9.59
N TYR A 259 -7.57 -4.55 10.19
CA TYR A 259 -6.12 -4.43 10.34
C TYR A 259 -5.55 -5.18 11.56
N SER A 260 -6.36 -6.01 12.22
CA SER A 260 -5.98 -6.74 13.43
C SER A 260 -5.34 -8.10 13.16
N SER A 261 -5.50 -8.63 11.94
CA SER A 261 -4.92 -9.91 11.52
C SER A 261 -4.67 -9.92 10.02
N ILE A 262 -3.55 -10.52 9.63
CA ILE A 262 -3.14 -10.73 8.23
C ILE A 262 -3.35 -12.19 7.77
N THR A 263 -3.83 -13.07 8.67
CA THR A 263 -3.98 -14.51 8.44
C THR A 263 -5.41 -15.01 8.55
N THR A 264 -6.35 -14.16 8.99
CA THR A 264 -7.76 -14.56 9.08
C THR A 264 -8.35 -14.65 7.68
N GLY A 265 -8.83 -15.83 7.31
CA GLY A 265 -9.44 -16.05 6.00
C GLY A 265 -10.86 -15.48 5.87
N PRO A 266 -11.38 -15.42 4.63
CA PRO A 266 -10.73 -15.88 3.39
C PRO A 266 -9.66 -14.93 2.83
N ALA A 267 -9.66 -13.65 3.20
CA ALA A 267 -8.71 -12.66 2.71
C ALA A 267 -7.50 -12.55 3.64
N THR A 268 -6.47 -13.32 3.30
CA THR A 268 -5.17 -13.34 3.98
C THR A 268 -4.10 -12.73 3.09
N VAL A 269 -3.02 -12.24 3.70
CA VAL A 269 -1.88 -11.68 2.96
C VAL A 269 -1.25 -12.66 1.97
N GLY A 270 -1.31 -13.96 2.26
CA GLY A 270 -0.85 -15.00 1.35
C GLY A 270 -1.79 -15.17 0.15
N GLN A 271 -3.11 -15.08 0.38
CA GLN A 271 -4.10 -15.18 -0.69
C GLN A 271 -4.06 -13.97 -1.61
N ASP A 272 -3.92 -12.75 -1.07
CA ASP A 272 -3.72 -11.53 -1.89
C ASP A 272 -2.49 -11.67 -2.80
N ALA A 273 -1.36 -12.12 -2.24
CA ALA A 273 -0.13 -12.31 -2.99
C ALA A 273 -0.29 -13.34 -4.11
N ASN A 274 -0.97 -14.45 -3.82
CA ASN A 274 -1.26 -15.49 -4.80
C ASN A 274 -2.16 -14.97 -5.92
N ASP A 275 -3.19 -14.19 -5.61
CA ASP A 275 -4.12 -13.64 -6.61
C ASP A 275 -3.49 -12.55 -7.49
N PHE A 276 -2.49 -11.83 -6.99
CA PHE A 276 -1.77 -10.80 -7.75
C PHE A 276 -0.57 -11.31 -8.54
N ALA A 277 -0.10 -12.54 -8.28
CA ALA A 277 1.01 -13.18 -8.99
C ALA A 277 0.74 -13.47 -10.47
#